data_AF-A0A4R3V484-F1
#
_entry.id   AF-A0A4R3V484-F1
#
_cell.length_a   1.000
_cell.length_b   1.000
_cell.length_c   1.000
_cell.angle_alpha   90.00
_cell.angle_beta   90.00
_cell.angle_gamma   90.00
#
_symmetry.space_group_name_H-M   'P 1'
#
loop_
_entity.id
_entity.type
_entity.pdbx_description
1 polymer ?
#
loop_
_entity_poly.entity_id
_entity_poly.type
_entity_poly.pdbx_seq_one_letter_code
_entity_poly.pdbx_strand_id
1 'polypeptide(L)'
;MTGISAAANKQESGSAFAQACDCHTHVFGPEAQYPFAQRRTYTPGEASVAQLEALHGRLGIGRTVIVQPSPYGTDNRCTLDAVRSLNRDGADRARAVVVIDGQAGRGELESLHDAGARGVRINLETFGVMDTGLARERLLHVAGQVAPLGWHIQVYTNPIVIAGLSGVFQDLPAPVVFDHFAGMRPELGMDQPGMAELMQLMRSGKAYVKLSAAHRVTGEAGYGAVAGMVRAWAALRPDRLLWGSDWPHPGAWPGVARSPDRIEPFHPIDDEAALSALAGWLPDASMRAAVLAHNPARLYGWQASDAA
;
A
#
# COMPACT_ATOMS: atom_id res chain seq x y z
N MET A 1 -9.39 2.34 -34.05
CA MET A 1 -9.73 0.90 -34.13
C MET A 1 -8.76 0.18 -33.22
N THR A 2 -9.08 -0.54 -32.16
CA THR A 2 -10.31 -1.01 -31.49
C THR A 2 -9.79 -1.28 -30.07
N GLY A 3 -10.18 -0.51 -29.06
CA GLY A 3 -11.21 -0.98 -28.12
C GLY A 3 -10.86 -2.34 -27.51
N ILE A 4 -9.74 -2.45 -26.78
CA ILE A 4 -9.50 -3.62 -25.92
C ILE A 4 -10.45 -3.48 -24.73
N SER A 5 -11.62 -4.09 -24.84
CA SER A 5 -12.64 -4.17 -23.80
C SER A 5 -12.12 -4.94 -22.58
N ALA A 6 -12.57 -4.57 -21.38
CA ALA A 6 -12.35 -5.31 -20.13
C ALA A 6 -12.71 -6.81 -20.20
N ALA A 7 -13.50 -7.22 -21.19
CA ALA A 7 -13.76 -8.62 -21.50
C ALA A 7 -12.50 -9.40 -21.93
N ALA A 8 -11.53 -8.75 -22.59
CA ALA A 8 -10.28 -9.39 -23.00
C ALA A 8 -9.38 -9.73 -21.80
N ASN A 9 -9.42 -8.95 -20.71
CA ASN A 9 -8.72 -9.26 -19.47
C ASN A 9 -9.38 -10.40 -18.67
N LYS A 10 -10.68 -10.65 -18.85
CA LYS A 10 -11.39 -11.75 -18.18
C LYS A 10 -11.13 -13.12 -18.80
N GLN A 11 -10.71 -13.18 -20.06
CA GLN A 11 -10.64 -14.43 -20.81
C GLN A 11 -9.27 -15.13 -20.80
N GLU A 12 -8.19 -14.48 -20.36
CA GLU A 12 -6.84 -15.10 -20.35
C GLU A 12 -6.36 -15.64 -19.00
N SER A 13 -7.09 -15.53 -17.89
CA SER A 13 -6.46 -15.78 -16.57
C SER A 13 -7.43 -16.03 -15.40
N GLY A 14 -8.42 -16.91 -15.58
CA GLY A 14 -9.42 -17.23 -14.56
C GLY A 14 -8.87 -17.63 -13.17
N SER A 15 -7.62 -18.10 -13.05
CA SER A 15 -6.99 -18.40 -11.75
C SER A 15 -6.04 -17.30 -11.21
N ALA A 16 -5.36 -16.55 -12.08
CA ALA A 16 -4.37 -15.56 -11.64
C ALA A 16 -5.03 -14.31 -11.01
N PHE A 17 -6.20 -13.89 -11.51
CA PHE A 17 -6.97 -12.81 -10.90
C PHE A 17 -7.62 -13.21 -9.57
N ALA A 18 -8.05 -14.47 -9.43
CA ALA A 18 -8.54 -14.98 -8.13
C ALA A 18 -7.49 -14.89 -7.00
N GLN A 19 -6.20 -14.77 -7.35
CA GLN A 19 -5.12 -14.58 -6.40
C GLN A 19 -4.52 -13.16 -6.43
N ALA A 20 -5.01 -12.29 -7.32
CA ALA A 20 -4.60 -10.89 -7.36
C ALA A 20 -4.93 -10.21 -6.02
N CYS A 21 -4.00 -9.38 -5.58
CA CYS A 21 -4.02 -8.71 -4.30
C CYS A 21 -4.02 -7.20 -4.50
N ASP A 22 -5.02 -6.54 -3.93
CA ASP A 22 -4.97 -5.11 -3.69
C ASP A 22 -4.17 -4.82 -2.43
N CYS A 23 -2.90 -4.42 -2.58
CA CYS A 23 -1.96 -4.30 -1.46
C CYS A 23 -2.09 -2.98 -0.70
N HIS A 24 -3.03 -2.10 -1.05
CA HIS A 24 -3.22 -0.83 -0.34
C HIS A 24 -4.66 -0.37 -0.40
N THR A 25 -5.42 -0.64 0.66
CA THR A 25 -6.78 -0.14 0.85
C THR A 25 -6.97 0.37 2.27
N HIS A 26 -8.02 1.15 2.48
CA HIS A 26 -8.47 1.60 3.78
C HIS A 26 -9.96 1.29 3.95
N VAL A 27 -10.40 1.02 5.17
CA VAL A 27 -11.82 0.95 5.52
C VAL A 27 -12.10 2.05 6.52
N PHE A 28 -13.18 2.80 6.30
CA PHE A 28 -13.69 3.80 7.22
C PHE A 28 -15.08 3.39 7.66
N GLY A 29 -15.16 2.73 8.82
CA GLY A 29 -16.44 2.33 9.41
C GLY A 29 -17.21 3.51 10.04
N PRO A 30 -18.42 3.25 10.57
CA PRO A 30 -19.24 4.27 11.20
C PRO A 30 -18.55 4.87 12.43
N GLU A 31 -18.51 6.20 12.52
CA GLU A 31 -17.80 6.91 13.60
C GLU A 31 -18.31 6.52 15.01
N ALA A 32 -19.60 6.22 15.12
CA ALA A 32 -20.21 5.78 16.39
C ALA A 32 -19.61 4.47 16.94
N GLN A 33 -19.09 3.61 16.05
CA GLN A 33 -18.43 2.36 16.42
C GLN A 33 -16.91 2.51 16.47
N TYR A 34 -16.36 3.30 15.55
CA TYR A 34 -14.93 3.51 15.37
C TYR A 34 -14.63 5.01 15.45
N PRO A 35 -14.48 5.57 16.67
CA PRO A 35 -14.22 7.00 16.82
C PRO A 35 -12.85 7.36 16.25
N PHE A 36 -12.76 8.50 15.58
CA PHE A 36 -11.47 8.98 15.06
C PHE A 36 -10.56 9.52 16.17
N ALA A 37 -9.26 9.44 15.94
CA ALA A 37 -8.26 10.02 16.83
C ALA A 37 -8.41 11.54 16.92
N GLN A 38 -8.21 12.08 18.13
CA GLN A 38 -8.25 13.53 18.37
C GLN A 38 -7.20 14.31 17.57
N ARG A 39 -6.02 13.71 17.33
CA ARG A 39 -4.90 14.32 16.59
C ARG A 39 -4.98 14.12 15.08
N ARG A 40 -6.12 13.67 14.53
CA ARG A 40 -6.27 13.48 13.08
C ARG A 40 -6.13 14.80 12.33
N THR A 41 -5.61 14.74 11.12
CA THR A 41 -5.46 15.92 10.25
C THR A 41 -6.69 16.19 9.38
N TYR A 42 -7.60 15.21 9.29
CA TYR A 42 -8.83 15.26 8.50
C TYR A 42 -9.85 14.24 9.01
N THR A 43 -11.12 14.44 8.65
CA THR A 43 -12.20 13.45 8.86
C THR A 43 -12.63 12.87 7.52
N PRO A 44 -12.47 11.57 7.27
CA PRO A 44 -12.89 10.93 6.02
C PRO A 44 -14.42 10.73 5.99
N GLY A 45 -14.98 10.50 4.79
CA GLY A 45 -16.30 9.89 4.66
C GLY A 45 -16.28 8.41 5.07
N GLU A 46 -17.45 7.78 5.14
CA GLU A 46 -17.54 6.32 5.36
C GLU A 46 -17.20 5.53 4.09
N ALA A 47 -16.50 4.42 4.29
CA ALA A 47 -16.09 3.48 3.25
C ALA A 47 -16.07 2.06 3.85
N SER A 48 -17.14 1.32 3.63
CA SER A 48 -17.42 0.03 4.29
C SER A 48 -16.74 -1.16 3.62
N VAL A 49 -16.61 -2.26 4.36
CA VAL A 49 -16.14 -3.55 3.83
C VAL A 49 -17.01 -4.03 2.67
N ALA A 50 -18.34 -3.85 2.74
CA ALA A 50 -19.24 -4.26 1.67
C ALA A 50 -18.98 -3.49 0.35
N GLN A 51 -18.66 -2.20 0.44
CA GLN A 51 -18.28 -1.40 -0.73
C GLN A 51 -16.94 -1.87 -1.32
N LEU A 52 -15.97 -2.20 -0.46
CA LEU A 52 -14.69 -2.77 -0.87
C LEU A 52 -14.88 -4.14 -1.56
N GLU A 53 -15.68 -5.04 -0.99
CA GLU A 53 -15.99 -6.34 -1.59
C GLU A 53 -16.68 -6.19 -2.96
N ALA A 54 -17.61 -5.24 -3.08
CA ALA A 54 -18.25 -4.93 -4.35
C ALA A 54 -17.26 -4.40 -5.40
N LEU A 55 -16.31 -3.55 -4.99
CA LEU A 55 -15.23 -3.09 -5.86
C LEU A 55 -14.35 -4.25 -6.31
N HIS A 56 -13.82 -5.04 -5.38
CA HIS A 56 -12.96 -6.18 -5.68
C HIS A 56 -13.66 -7.22 -6.55
N GLY A 57 -14.97 -7.46 -6.36
CA GLY A 57 -15.77 -8.31 -7.22
C GLY A 57 -15.86 -7.81 -8.67
N ARG A 58 -15.94 -6.49 -8.89
CA ARG A 58 -15.89 -5.90 -10.25
C ARG A 58 -14.50 -6.03 -10.88
N LEU A 59 -13.46 -5.76 -10.10
CA LEU A 59 -12.06 -5.80 -10.55
C LEU A 59 -11.50 -7.22 -10.69
N GLY A 60 -12.18 -8.23 -10.14
CA GLY A 60 -11.70 -9.61 -10.10
C GLY A 60 -10.55 -9.81 -9.11
N ILE A 61 -10.50 -9.05 -8.01
CA ILE A 61 -9.45 -9.12 -6.99
C ILE A 61 -9.89 -10.09 -5.88
N GLY A 62 -9.04 -11.09 -5.58
CA GLY A 62 -9.34 -12.10 -4.57
C GLY A 62 -8.80 -11.79 -3.17
N ARG A 63 -7.66 -11.08 -3.10
CA ARG A 63 -6.95 -10.77 -1.85
C ARG A 63 -6.82 -9.27 -1.63
N THR A 64 -6.68 -8.86 -0.37
CA THR A 64 -6.44 -7.45 -0.05
C THR A 64 -5.63 -7.24 1.22
N VAL A 65 -4.97 -6.10 1.28
CA VAL A 65 -4.29 -5.60 2.47
C VAL A 65 -5.03 -4.34 2.94
N ILE A 66 -5.62 -4.43 4.13
CA ILE A 66 -6.24 -3.28 4.79
C ILE A 66 -5.15 -2.56 5.58
N VAL A 67 -4.81 -1.36 5.14
CA VAL A 67 -3.81 -0.50 5.75
C VAL A 67 -4.52 0.42 6.73
N GLN A 68 -4.03 0.51 7.97
CA GLN A 68 -4.54 1.45 8.96
C GLN A 68 -4.41 2.90 8.47
N PRO A 69 -5.53 3.63 8.29
CA PRO A 69 -5.49 5.02 7.87
C PRO A 69 -5.22 5.96 9.06
N SER A 70 -4.57 7.10 8.79
CA SER A 70 -4.16 8.02 9.86
C SER A 70 -5.28 8.62 10.72
N PRO A 71 -6.55 8.77 10.27
CA PRO A 71 -7.63 9.28 11.12
C PRO A 71 -7.91 8.44 12.37
N TYR A 72 -7.61 7.13 12.35
CA TYR A 72 -7.78 6.26 13.52
C TYR A 72 -6.55 6.23 14.44
N GLY A 73 -5.42 6.83 14.04
CA GLY A 73 -4.18 6.76 14.79
C GLY A 73 -3.75 5.30 15.03
N THR A 74 -3.56 4.93 16.29
CA THR A 74 -3.14 3.58 16.73
C THR A 74 -4.32 2.66 17.08
N ASP A 75 -5.56 3.13 16.97
CA ASP A 75 -6.75 2.28 17.17
C ASP A 75 -7.00 1.44 15.91
N ASN A 76 -6.49 0.21 15.91
CA ASN A 76 -6.57 -0.69 14.76
C ASN A 76 -7.90 -1.46 14.66
N ARG A 77 -8.89 -1.21 15.53
CA ARG A 77 -10.11 -2.03 15.61
C ARG A 77 -10.88 -2.08 14.29
N CYS A 78 -11.12 -0.92 13.66
CA CYS A 78 -11.80 -0.88 12.35
C CYS A 78 -11.07 -1.70 11.28
N THR A 79 -9.74 -1.58 11.23
CA THR A 79 -8.87 -2.30 10.29
C THR A 79 -8.92 -3.81 10.52
N LEU A 80 -8.78 -4.25 11.77
CA LEU A 80 -8.77 -5.68 12.12
C LEU A 80 -10.16 -6.32 12.01
N ASP A 81 -11.22 -5.59 12.33
CA ASP A 81 -12.60 -6.07 12.12
C ASP A 81 -12.92 -6.22 10.62
N ALA A 82 -12.40 -5.32 9.78
CA ALA A 82 -12.50 -5.48 8.33
C ALA A 82 -11.78 -6.74 7.84
N VAL A 83 -10.55 -6.99 8.32
CA VAL A 83 -9.81 -8.23 8.01
C VAL A 83 -10.57 -9.47 8.47
N ARG A 84 -11.10 -9.46 9.70
CA ARG A 84 -11.92 -10.55 10.23
C ARG A 84 -13.15 -10.80 9.35
N SER A 85 -13.84 -9.74 8.95
CA SER A 85 -15.03 -9.83 8.09
C SER A 85 -14.70 -10.41 6.72
N LEU A 86 -13.59 -10.01 6.09
CA LEU A 86 -13.14 -10.52 4.80
C LEU A 86 -12.63 -11.97 4.85
N ASN A 87 -12.17 -12.41 6.02
CA ASN A 87 -11.69 -13.77 6.30
C ASN A 87 -12.76 -14.68 6.91
N ARG A 88 -14.01 -14.22 7.01
CA ARG A 88 -15.14 -15.06 7.46
C ARG A 88 -15.21 -16.35 6.64
N ASP A 89 -15.70 -17.41 7.28
CA ASP A 89 -15.86 -18.72 6.67
C ASP A 89 -14.55 -19.35 6.14
N GLY A 90 -13.39 -18.88 6.63
CA GLY A 90 -12.08 -19.45 6.29
C GLY A 90 -11.49 -18.98 4.96
N ALA A 91 -11.98 -17.89 4.37
CA ALA A 91 -11.61 -17.46 3.03
C ALA A 91 -10.14 -17.02 2.84
N ASP A 92 -9.42 -16.72 3.93
CA ASP A 92 -8.01 -16.27 3.93
C ASP A 92 -7.67 -15.17 2.90
N ARG A 93 -8.55 -14.18 2.73
CA ARG A 93 -8.48 -13.12 1.71
C ARG A 93 -7.73 -11.87 2.15
N ALA A 94 -7.65 -11.60 3.44
CA ALA A 94 -7.23 -10.29 3.95
C ALA A 94 -6.07 -10.38 4.94
N ARG A 95 -5.20 -9.36 4.90
CA ARG A 95 -4.14 -9.08 5.88
C ARG A 95 -4.20 -7.62 6.30
N ALA A 96 -3.62 -7.30 7.45
CA ALA A 96 -3.55 -5.94 7.97
C ALA A 96 -2.12 -5.38 7.91
N VAL A 97 -2.03 -4.07 7.67
CA VAL A 97 -0.87 -3.26 8.08
C VAL A 97 -1.37 -2.28 9.13
N VAL A 98 -0.91 -2.47 10.37
CA VAL A 98 -1.41 -1.74 11.55
C VAL A 98 -0.53 -0.54 11.90
N VAL A 99 -1.00 0.33 12.79
CA VAL A 99 -0.15 1.37 13.42
C VAL A 99 -0.05 1.06 14.91
N ILE A 100 1.16 1.01 15.44
CA ILE A 100 1.44 0.83 16.87
C ILE A 100 2.04 2.11 17.46
N ASP A 101 1.86 2.30 18.77
CA ASP A 101 2.42 3.42 19.52
C ASP A 101 3.88 3.22 19.96
N GLY A 102 4.43 2.02 19.71
CA GLY A 102 5.77 1.62 20.11
C GLY A 102 5.87 1.14 21.56
N GLN A 103 4.77 1.11 22.32
CA GLN A 103 4.72 0.55 23.68
C GLN A 103 4.12 -0.86 23.69
N ALA A 104 3.60 -1.33 22.55
CA ALA A 104 3.05 -2.66 22.40
C ALA A 104 4.03 -3.75 22.86
N GLY A 105 3.60 -4.54 23.84
CA GLY A 105 4.35 -5.69 24.33
C GLY A 105 4.27 -6.88 23.37
N ARG A 106 5.12 -7.89 23.58
CA ARG A 106 5.17 -9.08 22.73
C ARG A 106 3.81 -9.77 22.54
N GLY A 107 3.07 -10.01 23.62
CA GLY A 107 1.77 -10.69 23.55
C GLY A 107 0.69 -9.89 22.81
N GLU A 108 0.77 -8.55 22.85
CA GLU A 108 -0.10 -7.69 22.05
C GLU A 108 0.23 -7.81 20.56
N LEU A 109 1.53 -7.78 20.20
CA LEU A 109 1.96 -7.94 18.82
C LEU A 109 1.63 -9.33 18.25
N GLU A 110 1.75 -10.39 19.06
CA GLU A 110 1.29 -11.74 18.71
C GLU A 110 -0.23 -11.78 18.49
N SER A 111 -1.01 -11.12 19.35
CA SER A 111 -2.46 -11.01 19.16
C SER A 111 -2.84 -10.27 17.87
N LEU A 112 -2.09 -9.21 17.51
CA LEU A 112 -2.27 -8.52 16.23
C LEU A 112 -1.90 -9.43 15.04
N HIS A 113 -0.84 -10.25 15.18
CA HIS A 113 -0.44 -11.22 14.17
C HIS A 113 -1.55 -12.25 13.93
N ASP A 114 -2.13 -12.80 14.99
CA ASP A 114 -3.23 -13.77 14.92
C ASP A 114 -4.49 -13.16 14.32
N ALA A 115 -4.73 -11.86 14.55
CA ALA A 115 -5.80 -11.09 13.91
C ALA A 115 -5.52 -10.75 12.43
N GLY A 116 -4.38 -11.18 11.87
CA GLY A 116 -4.04 -11.05 10.45
C GLY A 116 -3.07 -9.91 10.11
N ALA A 117 -2.50 -9.23 11.10
CA ALA A 117 -1.48 -8.21 10.83
C ALA A 117 -0.16 -8.85 10.35
N ARG A 118 0.46 -8.23 9.34
CA ARG A 118 1.72 -8.69 8.72
C ARG A 118 2.73 -7.56 8.50
N GLY A 119 2.39 -6.37 8.96
CA GLY A 119 3.23 -5.20 8.85
C GLY A 119 2.75 -4.06 9.72
N VAL A 120 3.62 -3.09 9.88
CA VAL A 120 3.36 -1.86 10.61
C VAL A 120 3.59 -0.65 9.71
N ARG A 121 2.73 0.37 9.82
CA ARG A 121 2.84 1.60 9.04
C ARG A 121 3.50 2.73 9.82
N ILE A 122 4.46 3.38 9.19
CA ILE A 122 5.04 4.66 9.62
C ILE A 122 4.72 5.69 8.54
N ASN A 123 3.83 6.62 8.87
CA ASN A 123 3.46 7.71 7.98
C ASN A 123 4.25 8.95 8.39
N LEU A 124 5.22 9.35 7.56
CA LEU A 124 6.05 10.54 7.76
C LEU A 124 5.49 11.73 6.96
N GLU A 125 4.96 11.44 5.77
CA GLU A 125 4.47 12.44 4.82
C GLU A 125 3.25 13.21 5.33
N THR A 126 2.23 12.51 5.86
CA THR A 126 0.98 13.16 6.31
C THR A 126 1.21 14.12 7.49
N PHE A 127 2.29 13.91 8.24
CA PHE A 127 2.65 14.77 9.37
C PHE A 127 3.76 15.79 8.99
N GLY A 128 4.14 15.87 7.72
CA GLY A 128 5.16 16.80 7.23
C GLY A 128 6.53 16.57 7.87
N VAL A 129 6.83 15.34 8.29
CA VAL A 129 8.08 15.02 8.98
C VAL A 129 9.22 15.04 7.97
N MET A 130 9.98 16.13 7.99
CA MET A 130 11.25 16.27 7.27
C MET A 130 12.46 16.05 8.18
N ASP A 131 12.24 15.98 9.50
CA ASP A 131 13.28 15.69 10.49
C ASP A 131 13.66 14.20 10.44
N THR A 132 14.84 13.93 9.91
CA THR A 132 15.38 12.59 9.73
C THR A 132 15.79 11.94 11.05
N GLY A 133 16.10 12.70 12.11
CA GLY A 133 16.48 12.17 13.42
C GLY A 133 15.31 11.47 14.11
N LEU A 134 14.17 12.15 14.22
CA LEU A 134 12.96 11.57 14.82
C LEU A 134 12.44 10.38 14.00
N ALA A 135 12.49 10.48 12.67
CA ALA A 135 12.10 9.38 11.78
C ALA A 135 12.99 8.15 11.98
N ARG A 136 14.31 8.34 12.13
CA ARG A 136 15.28 7.26 12.37
C ARG A 136 14.99 6.50 13.66
N GLU A 137 14.84 7.21 14.78
CA GLU A 137 14.59 6.57 16.09
C GLU A 137 13.31 5.73 16.05
N ARG A 138 12.24 6.28 15.49
CA ARG A 138 10.97 5.58 15.34
C ARG A 138 11.10 4.35 14.44
N LEU A 139 11.80 4.45 13.32
CA LEU A 139 12.04 3.33 12.40
C LEU A 139 12.78 2.18 13.10
N LEU A 140 13.88 2.48 13.77
CA LEU A 140 14.69 1.46 14.45
C LEU A 140 13.92 0.78 15.58
N HIS A 141 13.22 1.55 16.40
CA HIS A 141 12.43 1.03 17.52
C HIS A 141 11.33 0.09 17.05
N VAL A 142 10.52 0.54 16.09
CA VAL A 142 9.41 -0.25 15.54
C VAL A 142 9.94 -1.48 14.79
N ALA A 143 11.03 -1.34 14.01
CA ALA A 143 11.63 -2.46 13.30
C ALA A 143 12.06 -3.60 14.23
N GLY A 144 12.68 -3.25 15.36
CA GLY A 144 13.12 -4.22 16.37
C GLY A 144 11.95 -5.00 16.97
N GLN A 145 10.79 -4.35 17.16
CA GLN A 145 9.59 -5.00 17.70
C GLN A 145 8.95 -5.98 16.72
N VAL A 146 8.88 -5.63 15.44
CA VAL A 146 8.09 -6.39 14.46
C VAL A 146 8.89 -7.43 13.68
N ALA A 147 10.22 -7.29 13.60
CA ALA A 147 11.07 -8.24 12.88
C ALA A 147 10.95 -9.70 13.37
N PRO A 148 10.85 -10.00 14.70
CA PRO A 148 10.65 -11.38 15.18
C PRO A 148 9.35 -12.05 14.69
N LEU A 149 8.36 -11.26 14.26
CA LEU A 149 7.08 -11.76 13.73
C LEU A 149 7.14 -11.98 12.20
N GLY A 150 8.28 -11.71 11.56
CA GLY A 150 8.44 -11.74 10.12
C GLY A 150 7.70 -10.61 9.40
N TRP A 151 7.33 -9.54 10.11
CA TRP A 151 6.60 -8.41 9.55
C TRP A 151 7.49 -7.48 8.75
N HIS A 152 6.86 -6.70 7.86
CA HIS A 152 7.50 -5.59 7.14
C HIS A 152 7.12 -4.24 7.76
N ILE A 153 7.90 -3.22 7.41
CA ILE A 153 7.59 -1.83 7.73
C ILE A 153 7.13 -1.13 6.46
N GLN A 154 5.89 -0.66 6.46
CA GLN A 154 5.34 0.16 5.39
C GLN A 154 5.57 1.64 5.71
N VAL A 155 6.14 2.38 4.77
CA VAL A 155 6.53 3.78 4.96
C VAL A 155 5.87 4.64 3.90
N TYR A 156 5.09 5.63 4.36
CA TYR A 156 4.64 6.73 3.50
C TYR A 156 5.51 7.95 3.77
N THR A 157 6.33 8.32 2.78
CA THR A 157 7.37 9.34 2.86
C THR A 157 7.65 9.94 1.49
N ASN A 158 8.64 10.83 1.41
CA ASN A 158 9.09 11.49 0.19
C ASN A 158 10.57 11.16 -0.14
N PRO A 159 11.03 11.48 -1.37
CA PRO A 159 12.37 11.13 -1.82
C PRO A 159 13.52 11.77 -1.01
N ILE A 160 13.31 12.94 -0.39
CA ILE A 160 14.33 13.59 0.45
C ILE A 160 14.63 12.74 1.68
N VAL A 161 13.60 12.22 2.33
CA VAL A 161 13.75 11.32 3.47
C VAL A 161 14.39 9.99 3.06
N ILE A 162 14.03 9.46 1.88
CA ILE A 162 14.67 8.25 1.35
C ILE A 162 16.17 8.45 1.15
N ALA A 163 16.58 9.58 0.56
CA ALA A 163 17.98 9.91 0.39
C ALA A 163 18.70 10.01 1.75
N GLY A 164 18.13 10.79 2.68
CA GLY A 164 18.73 11.06 3.99
C GLY A 164 18.77 9.87 4.95
N LEU A 165 17.88 8.87 4.79
CA LEU A 165 17.76 7.71 5.67
C LEU A 165 18.06 6.37 4.98
N SER A 166 18.62 6.38 3.77
CA SER A 166 18.93 5.17 3.00
C SER A 166 19.73 4.14 3.78
N GLY A 167 20.78 4.56 4.50
CA GLY A 167 21.56 3.69 5.38
C GLY A 167 20.73 3.10 6.51
N VAL A 168 19.85 3.88 7.13
CA VAL A 168 18.94 3.40 8.19
C VAL A 168 17.99 2.34 7.63
N PHE A 169 17.36 2.60 6.48
CA PHE A 169 16.48 1.62 5.82
C PHE A 169 17.22 0.33 5.46
N GLN A 170 18.46 0.43 5.01
CA GLN A 170 19.30 -0.72 4.67
C GLN A 170 19.58 -1.61 5.90
N ASP A 171 19.78 -1.00 7.06
CA ASP A 171 20.15 -1.68 8.30
C ASP A 171 18.95 -2.23 9.10
N LEU A 172 17.70 -1.88 8.74
CA LEU A 172 16.53 -2.38 9.45
C LEU A 172 16.46 -3.91 9.41
N PRO A 173 16.12 -4.58 10.53
CA PRO A 173 15.97 -6.05 10.58
C PRO A 173 14.74 -6.57 9.81
N ALA A 174 13.89 -5.68 9.27
CA ALA A 174 12.68 -6.01 8.54
C ALA A 174 12.72 -5.50 7.09
N PRO A 175 11.97 -6.10 6.16
CA PRO A 175 11.74 -5.51 4.84
C PRO A 175 11.03 -4.15 4.94
N VAL A 176 11.30 -3.27 3.98
CA VAL A 176 10.65 -1.96 3.88
C VAL A 176 9.72 -1.95 2.67
N VAL A 177 8.55 -1.34 2.80
CA VAL A 177 7.59 -1.15 1.70
C VAL A 177 7.31 0.34 1.56
N PHE A 178 7.74 0.95 0.46
CA PHE A 178 7.45 2.35 0.18
C PHE A 178 6.10 2.51 -0.50
N ASP A 179 5.25 3.35 0.09
CA ASP A 179 3.92 3.67 -0.43
C ASP A 179 4.00 4.56 -1.68
N HIS A 180 3.01 4.45 -2.57
CA HIS A 180 2.71 5.37 -3.67
C HIS A 180 3.93 5.82 -4.50
N PHE A 181 4.57 4.89 -5.21
CA PHE A 181 5.76 5.16 -6.03
C PHE A 181 6.93 5.77 -5.23
N ALA A 182 6.95 5.57 -3.91
CA ALA A 182 7.91 6.15 -2.98
C ALA A 182 7.94 7.70 -3.02
N GLY A 183 6.86 8.34 -3.46
CA GLY A 183 6.77 9.78 -3.66
C GLY A 183 7.56 10.30 -4.87
N MET A 184 8.12 9.42 -5.70
CA MET A 184 8.88 9.80 -6.89
C MET A 184 7.96 10.43 -7.94
N ARG A 185 8.50 11.42 -8.64
CA ARG A 185 7.78 12.21 -9.64
C ARG A 185 8.27 11.86 -11.04
N PRO A 186 7.42 11.33 -11.94
CA PRO A 186 7.85 10.94 -13.28
C PRO A 186 8.45 12.11 -14.09
N GLU A 187 7.95 13.33 -13.89
CA GLU A 187 8.43 14.54 -14.56
C GLU A 187 9.86 14.95 -14.16
N LEU A 188 10.36 14.47 -13.02
CA LEU A 188 11.74 14.72 -12.57
C LEU A 188 12.73 13.66 -13.08
N GLY A 189 12.23 12.58 -13.72
CA GLY A 189 13.06 11.53 -14.31
C GLY A 189 13.81 10.65 -13.29
N MET A 190 14.75 9.86 -13.79
CA MET A 190 15.52 8.91 -12.97
C MET A 190 16.68 9.55 -12.19
N ASP A 191 17.06 10.79 -12.51
CA ASP A 191 18.12 11.53 -11.82
C ASP A 191 17.60 12.35 -10.62
N GLN A 192 16.32 12.19 -10.27
CA GLN A 192 15.71 12.90 -9.15
C GLN A 192 16.31 12.47 -7.80
N PRO A 193 16.35 13.37 -6.80
CA PRO A 193 16.86 13.05 -5.46
C PRO A 193 16.19 11.81 -4.87
N GLY A 194 16.97 10.94 -4.22
CA GLY A 194 16.45 9.71 -3.58
C GLY A 194 16.25 8.52 -4.52
N MET A 195 16.26 8.71 -5.85
CA MET A 195 16.04 7.61 -6.80
C MET A 195 17.17 6.58 -6.75
N ALA A 196 18.43 7.03 -6.71
CA ALA A 196 19.58 6.14 -6.66
C ALA A 196 19.58 5.29 -5.38
N GLU A 197 19.24 5.90 -4.24
CA GLU A 197 19.13 5.24 -2.94
C GLU A 197 17.98 4.23 -2.93
N LEU A 198 16.80 4.59 -3.46
CA LEU A 198 15.69 3.67 -3.62
C LEU A 198 16.09 2.46 -4.47
N MET A 199 16.70 2.69 -5.62
CA MET A 199 17.16 1.61 -6.50
C MET A 199 18.19 0.72 -5.79
N GLN A 200 19.08 1.27 -4.98
CA GLN A 200 20.03 0.48 -4.19
C GLN A 200 19.33 -0.39 -3.13
N LEU A 201 18.34 0.17 -2.41
CA LEU A 201 17.52 -0.58 -1.44
C LEU A 201 16.71 -1.69 -2.12
N MET A 202 16.17 -1.43 -3.31
CA MET A 202 15.49 -2.45 -4.11
C MET A 202 16.49 -3.53 -4.52
N ARG A 203 17.64 -3.15 -5.09
CA ARG A 203 18.69 -4.06 -5.56
C ARG A 203 19.16 -5.02 -4.46
N SER A 204 19.34 -4.54 -3.23
CA SER A 204 19.71 -5.36 -2.06
C SER A 204 18.59 -6.32 -1.61
N GLY A 205 17.38 -6.16 -2.15
CA GLY A 205 16.19 -6.92 -1.78
C GLY A 205 15.50 -6.39 -0.52
N LYS A 206 15.96 -5.27 0.04
CA LYS A 206 15.43 -4.65 1.26
C LYS A 206 14.06 -4.00 1.03
N ALA A 207 13.89 -3.30 -0.09
CA ALA A 207 12.72 -2.47 -0.34
C ALA A 207 11.78 -3.07 -1.39
N TYR A 208 10.48 -3.02 -1.09
CA TYR A 208 9.38 -3.10 -2.04
C TYR A 208 8.86 -1.69 -2.35
N VAL A 209 8.27 -1.51 -3.54
CA VAL A 209 7.57 -0.28 -3.94
C VAL A 209 6.14 -0.62 -4.33
N LYS A 210 5.17 0.14 -3.79
CA LYS A 210 3.77 0.04 -4.20
C LYS A 210 3.46 0.97 -5.37
N LEU A 211 3.07 0.37 -6.49
CA LEU A 211 2.46 1.01 -7.65
C LEU A 211 0.99 1.32 -7.33
N SER A 212 0.77 2.34 -6.51
CA SER A 212 -0.54 2.71 -5.98
C SER A 212 -0.75 4.21 -6.06
N ALA A 213 -2.01 4.64 -6.11
CA ALA A 213 -2.38 6.06 -6.11
C ALA A 213 -1.63 6.89 -7.18
N ALA A 214 -1.56 6.41 -8.43
CA ALA A 214 -0.81 7.08 -9.49
C ALA A 214 -1.23 8.56 -9.70
N HIS A 215 -2.50 8.88 -9.44
CA HIS A 215 -3.03 10.25 -9.44
C HIS A 215 -2.32 11.21 -8.48
N ARG A 216 -1.61 10.71 -7.45
CA ARG A 216 -0.83 11.52 -6.50
C ARG A 216 0.53 11.93 -7.05
N VAL A 217 1.07 11.19 -8.02
CA VAL A 217 2.40 11.43 -8.58
C VAL A 217 2.35 11.95 -10.01
N THR A 218 1.23 11.75 -10.72
CA THR A 218 0.98 12.33 -12.04
C THR A 218 -0.48 12.78 -12.16
N GLY A 219 -0.70 13.92 -12.81
CA GLY A 219 -2.05 14.41 -13.17
C GLY A 219 -2.53 13.93 -14.54
N GLU A 220 -1.74 13.13 -15.25
CA GLU A 220 -2.08 12.64 -16.58
C GLU A 220 -3.15 11.54 -16.53
N ALA A 221 -4.20 11.68 -17.36
CA ALA A 221 -5.20 10.64 -17.54
C ALA A 221 -4.55 9.34 -18.04
N GLY A 222 -4.95 8.20 -17.47
CA GLY A 222 -4.37 6.90 -17.83
C GLY A 222 -2.95 6.66 -17.30
N TYR A 223 -2.35 7.64 -16.61
CA TYR A 223 -1.13 7.49 -15.85
C TYR A 223 0.07 7.00 -16.69
N GLY A 224 0.18 7.40 -17.96
CA GLY A 224 1.25 6.97 -18.86
C GLY A 224 2.65 7.40 -18.41
N ALA A 225 2.76 8.59 -17.81
CA ALA A 225 4.02 9.18 -17.36
C ALA A 225 4.86 8.30 -16.43
N VAL A 226 4.24 7.44 -15.59
CA VAL A 226 4.99 6.58 -14.66
C VAL A 226 5.62 5.36 -15.35
N ALA A 227 5.25 5.03 -16.59
CA ALA A 227 5.63 3.79 -17.24
C ALA A 227 7.16 3.59 -17.34
N GLY A 228 7.91 4.63 -17.69
CA GLY A 228 9.38 4.55 -17.80
C GLY A 228 10.04 4.17 -16.46
N MET A 229 9.60 4.82 -15.38
CA MET A 229 10.07 4.57 -14.03
C MET A 229 9.71 3.15 -13.54
N VAL A 230 8.46 2.74 -13.75
CA VAL A 230 7.99 1.38 -13.40
C VAL A 230 8.79 0.30 -14.14
N ARG A 231 9.05 0.49 -15.43
CA ARG A 231 9.85 -0.46 -16.24
C ARG A 231 11.29 -0.55 -15.74
N ALA A 232 11.91 0.57 -15.37
CA ALA A 232 13.25 0.57 -14.80
C ALA A 232 13.31 -0.22 -13.49
N TRP A 233 12.33 -0.04 -12.60
CA TRP A 233 12.24 -0.79 -11.36
C TRP A 233 11.94 -2.28 -11.57
N ALA A 234 11.05 -2.61 -12.51
CA ALA A 234 10.73 -3.99 -12.85
C ALA A 234 11.92 -4.72 -13.47
N ALA A 235 12.70 -4.05 -14.32
CA ALA A 235 13.94 -4.60 -14.87
C ALA A 235 15.01 -4.83 -13.78
N LEU A 236 15.05 -3.95 -12.78
CA LEU A 236 16.00 -4.05 -11.67
C LEU A 236 15.64 -5.19 -10.71
N ARG A 237 14.39 -5.22 -10.22
CA ARG A 237 13.89 -6.17 -9.22
C ARG A 237 12.38 -6.40 -9.37
N PRO A 238 11.97 -7.29 -10.28
CA PRO A 238 10.55 -7.55 -10.55
C PRO A 238 9.82 -8.13 -9.34
N ASP A 239 10.57 -8.80 -8.46
CA ASP A 239 10.09 -9.43 -7.22
C ASP A 239 9.90 -8.43 -6.06
N ARG A 240 10.05 -7.12 -6.32
CA ARG A 240 9.94 -6.03 -5.32
C ARG A 240 8.88 -4.99 -5.67
N LEU A 241 7.99 -5.30 -6.61
CA LEU A 241 6.88 -4.43 -6.97
C LEU A 241 5.56 -5.03 -6.48
N LEU A 242 4.68 -4.15 -6.00
CA LEU A 242 3.32 -4.46 -5.54
C LEU A 242 2.36 -3.49 -6.20
N TRP A 243 1.10 -3.86 -6.37
CA TRP A 243 0.05 -2.94 -6.80
C TRP A 243 -0.99 -2.76 -5.69
N GLY A 244 -1.62 -1.58 -5.64
CA GLY A 244 -2.77 -1.33 -4.77
C GLY A 244 -3.59 -0.16 -5.28
N SER A 245 -4.90 -0.21 -5.06
CA SER A 245 -5.84 0.82 -5.53
C SER A 245 -5.64 2.15 -4.80
N ASP A 246 -5.29 2.10 -3.51
CA ASP A 246 -5.41 3.20 -2.56
C ASP A 246 -6.87 3.56 -2.24
N TRP A 247 -7.82 2.66 -2.55
CA TRP A 247 -9.24 2.83 -2.22
C TRP A 247 -9.41 3.09 -0.71
N PRO A 248 -10.26 4.04 -0.29
CA PRO A 248 -11.23 4.81 -1.08
C PRO A 248 -10.68 6.15 -1.57
N HIS A 249 -9.37 6.28 -1.79
CA HIS A 249 -8.73 7.49 -2.31
C HIS A 249 -8.80 8.71 -1.37
N PRO A 250 -8.40 8.61 -0.08
CA PRO A 250 -8.39 9.74 0.85
C PRO A 250 -7.22 10.68 0.57
N GLY A 251 -7.43 11.97 0.34
CA GLY A 251 -6.32 12.88 0.07
C GLY A 251 -6.72 14.33 0.02
N ALA A 252 -5.74 15.21 0.24
CA ALA A 252 -5.95 16.65 0.14
C ALA A 252 -6.45 17.03 -1.25
N TRP A 253 -7.45 17.92 -1.30
CA TRP A 253 -7.93 18.50 -2.54
C TRP A 253 -7.14 19.77 -2.87
N PRO A 254 -6.79 20.02 -4.14
CA PRO A 254 -6.07 21.22 -4.54
C PRO A 254 -6.74 22.50 -4.03
N GLY A 255 -5.98 23.35 -3.35
CA GLY A 255 -6.47 24.61 -2.79
C GLY A 255 -7.37 24.49 -1.54
N VAL A 256 -7.58 23.26 -1.02
CA VAL A 256 -8.45 23.01 0.14
C VAL A 256 -7.60 22.52 1.32
N ALA A 257 -7.39 23.38 2.31
CA ALA A 257 -6.67 23.03 3.53
C ALA A 257 -7.45 22.01 4.36
N ARG A 258 -6.88 20.85 4.65
CA ARG A 258 -7.56 19.77 5.42
C ARG A 258 -7.99 20.24 6.81
N SER A 259 -9.06 19.64 7.33
CA SER A 259 -9.60 19.95 8.66
C SER A 259 -10.27 18.73 9.28
N PRO A 260 -10.15 18.53 10.60
CA PRO A 260 -10.88 17.50 11.33
C PRO A 260 -12.36 17.84 11.54
N ASP A 261 -12.77 19.09 11.30
CA ASP A 261 -14.11 19.58 11.64
C ASP A 261 -15.14 19.38 10.51
N ARG A 262 -14.71 18.82 9.37
CA ARG A 262 -15.56 18.54 8.23
C ARG A 262 -15.18 17.24 7.55
N ILE A 263 -16.19 16.60 6.96
CA ILE A 263 -15.99 15.40 6.15
C ILE A 263 -15.26 15.80 4.86
N GLU A 264 -14.10 15.20 4.65
CA GLU A 264 -13.30 15.29 3.43
C GLU A 264 -13.81 14.23 2.44
N PRO A 265 -14.31 14.62 1.26
CA PRO A 265 -14.75 13.67 0.26
C PRO A 265 -13.57 12.94 -0.36
N PHE A 266 -13.82 11.69 -0.75
CA PHE A 266 -12.87 10.86 -1.48
C PHE A 266 -12.68 11.33 -2.93
N HIS A 267 -11.47 11.14 -3.46
CA HIS A 267 -11.20 11.44 -4.87
C HIS A 267 -11.95 10.45 -5.78
N PRO A 268 -12.61 10.93 -6.86
CA PRO A 268 -13.38 10.09 -7.77
C PRO A 268 -12.47 9.37 -8.76
N ILE A 269 -11.63 8.47 -8.25
CA ILE A 269 -10.68 7.70 -9.04
C ILE A 269 -11.39 6.49 -9.67
N ASP A 270 -11.15 6.28 -10.96
CA ASP A 270 -11.56 5.06 -11.65
C ASP A 270 -10.54 3.95 -11.38
N ASP A 271 -10.89 3.07 -10.45
CA ASP A 271 -10.07 1.92 -10.04
C ASP A 271 -9.88 0.88 -11.16
N GLU A 272 -10.84 0.76 -12.09
CA GLU A 272 -10.72 -0.16 -13.23
C GLU A 272 -9.70 0.38 -14.23
N ALA A 273 -9.71 1.69 -14.50
CA ALA A 273 -8.69 2.35 -15.28
C ALA A 273 -7.32 2.29 -14.60
N ALA A 274 -7.26 2.49 -13.27
CA ALA A 274 -6.01 2.40 -12.50
C ALA A 274 -5.39 1.00 -12.53
N LEU A 275 -6.22 -0.06 -12.42
CA LEU A 275 -5.77 -1.44 -12.59
C LEU A 275 -5.32 -1.71 -14.03
N SER A 276 -6.09 -1.25 -15.01
CA SER A 276 -5.80 -1.45 -16.44
C SER A 276 -4.51 -0.75 -16.89
N ALA A 277 -4.13 0.37 -16.25
CA ALA A 277 -2.89 1.09 -16.54
C ALA A 277 -1.63 0.23 -16.36
N LEU A 278 -1.68 -0.82 -15.51
CA LEU A 278 -0.57 -1.76 -15.34
C LEU A 278 -0.14 -2.42 -16.65
N ALA A 279 -1.05 -2.67 -17.59
CA ALA A 279 -0.70 -3.23 -18.90
C ALA A 279 0.16 -2.27 -19.74
N GLY A 280 -0.07 -0.96 -19.60
CA GLY A 280 0.75 0.07 -20.22
C GLY A 280 2.13 0.19 -19.58
N TRP A 281 2.22 0.00 -18.25
CA TRP A 281 3.50 0.07 -17.55
C TRP A 281 4.34 -1.20 -17.73
N LEU A 282 3.70 -2.37 -17.64
CA LEU A 282 4.30 -3.70 -17.65
C LEU A 282 3.63 -4.57 -18.75
N PRO A 283 4.14 -4.54 -19.99
CA PRO A 283 3.55 -5.28 -21.12
C PRO A 283 3.59 -6.81 -20.96
N ASP A 284 4.55 -7.33 -20.20
CA ASP A 284 4.67 -8.77 -19.91
C ASP A 284 3.60 -9.22 -18.89
N ALA A 285 2.77 -10.18 -19.29
CA ALA A 285 1.70 -10.73 -18.46
C ALA A 285 2.22 -11.47 -17.22
N SER A 286 3.36 -12.17 -17.33
CA SER A 286 3.97 -12.86 -16.19
C SER A 286 4.45 -11.88 -15.13
N MET A 287 4.97 -10.72 -15.57
CA MET A 287 5.37 -9.62 -14.71
C MET A 287 4.17 -9.03 -13.98
N ARG A 288 3.05 -8.81 -14.69
CA ARG A 288 1.80 -8.35 -14.05
C ARG A 288 1.28 -9.35 -13.03
N ALA A 289 1.29 -10.64 -13.34
CA ALA A 289 0.91 -11.69 -12.40
C ALA A 289 1.82 -11.70 -11.15
N ALA A 290 3.13 -11.50 -11.32
CA ALA A 290 4.05 -11.40 -10.19
C ALA A 290 3.72 -10.21 -9.28
N VAL A 291 3.49 -9.03 -9.86
CA VAL A 291 3.14 -7.81 -9.11
C VAL A 291 1.79 -7.94 -8.40
N LEU A 292 0.81 -8.56 -9.03
CA LEU A 292 -0.55 -8.68 -8.51
C LEU A 292 -0.71 -9.85 -7.53
N ALA A 293 0.00 -10.97 -7.69
CA ALA A 293 -0.27 -12.19 -6.92
C ALA A 293 0.96 -12.76 -6.20
N HIS A 294 2.06 -13.01 -6.89
CA HIS A 294 3.20 -13.75 -6.30
C HIS A 294 3.98 -12.93 -5.27
N ASN A 295 4.33 -11.69 -5.61
CA ASN A 295 5.04 -10.77 -4.71
C ASN A 295 4.25 -10.50 -3.43
N PRO A 296 2.94 -10.15 -3.50
CA PRO A 296 2.16 -9.98 -2.28
C PRO A 296 1.98 -11.28 -1.50
N ALA A 297 1.81 -12.43 -2.16
CA ALA A 297 1.71 -13.71 -1.46
C ALA A 297 2.93 -13.96 -0.56
N ARG A 298 4.13 -13.75 -1.11
CA ARG A 298 5.39 -13.89 -0.36
C ARG A 298 5.52 -12.87 0.77
N LEU A 299 5.20 -11.60 0.52
CA LEU A 299 5.40 -10.54 1.52
C LEU A 299 4.39 -10.63 2.68
N TYR A 300 3.14 -10.97 2.40
CA TYR A 300 2.05 -10.98 3.37
C TYR A 300 1.72 -12.39 3.90
N GLY A 301 2.49 -13.40 3.52
CA GLY A 301 2.40 -14.76 4.06
C GLY A 301 1.13 -15.49 3.64
N TRP A 302 0.72 -15.35 2.39
CA TRP A 302 -0.22 -16.29 1.78
C TRP A 302 0.56 -17.46 1.19
N GLN A 303 0.01 -18.67 1.29
CA GLN A 303 0.60 -19.84 0.63
C GLN A 303 0.60 -19.61 -0.88
N ALA A 304 1.75 -19.89 -1.52
CA ALA A 304 1.82 -20.00 -2.96
C ALA A 304 0.96 -21.20 -3.37
N SER A 305 0.09 -21.06 -4.38
CA SER A 305 -0.53 -22.24 -4.97
C SER A 305 0.50 -23.00 -5.78
N ASP A 306 0.55 -24.32 -5.63
CA ASP A 306 1.44 -25.23 -6.38
C ASP A 306 1.15 -25.30 -7.90
N ALA A 307 0.44 -24.33 -8.47
CA ALA A 307 0.17 -24.26 -9.90
C ALA A 307 1.23 -23.37 -10.58
N ALA A 308 2.34 -24.00 -10.96
CA ALA A 308 3.29 -23.52 -11.97
C ALA A 308 3.08 -24.31 -13.27
#